data_AF-A0A256H1B3-F1
#
_entry.id   AF-A0A256H1B3-F1
#
_cell.length_a   1.000
_cell.length_b   1.000
_cell.length_c   1.000
_cell.angle_alpha   90.00
_cell.angle_beta   90.00
_cell.angle_gamma   90.00
#
_symmetry.space_group_name_H-M   'P 1'
#
loop_
_entity.id
_entity.type
_entity.pdbx_description
1 polymer ?
#
loop_
_entity_poly.entity_id
_entity_poly.type
_entity_poly.pdbx_seq_one_letter_code
_entity_poly.pdbx_strand_id
1 'polypeptide(L)'
;MDEHLNSTLPTADTRNLYYHRISHHHNEVGAPADSFLDLFDYDKAPPNSPAWEPLYYFVNHDLEQILEKYTERIREALRSWTERGDVMKIANNMDSMLTRCQFSEEQLDEQRGRNAGLYPNV
;
A
#
# COMPACT_ATOMS: atom_id res chain seq x y z
N MET A 1 -15.86 17.96 -7.67
CA MET A 1 -16.26 17.52 -6.32
C MET A 1 -15.02 17.64 -5.46
N ASP A 2 -15.06 18.49 -4.44
CA ASP A 2 -14.01 18.52 -3.42
C ASP A 2 -14.18 17.27 -2.55
N GLU A 3 -13.25 16.32 -2.68
CA GLU A 3 -13.19 15.13 -1.87
C GLU A 3 -12.64 15.54 -0.49
N HIS A 4 -13.53 15.71 0.50
CA HIS A 4 -13.12 16.01 1.87
C HIS A 4 -12.58 14.75 2.54
N LEU A 5 -11.31 14.43 2.28
CA LEU A 5 -10.61 13.30 2.90
C LEU A 5 -10.27 13.61 4.36
N ASN A 6 -10.71 12.75 5.28
CA ASN A 6 -10.29 12.79 6.68
C ASN A 6 -8.96 12.04 6.87
N SER A 7 -7.92 12.51 6.18
CA SER A 7 -6.57 11.95 6.27
C SER A 7 -5.88 12.43 7.55
N THR A 8 -5.21 11.50 8.22
CA THR A 8 -4.37 11.77 9.39
C THR A 8 -2.93 12.12 9.03
N LEU A 9 -2.54 12.02 7.76
CA LEU A 9 -1.23 12.45 7.28
C LEU A 9 -1.13 13.98 7.28
N PRO A 10 -0.05 14.56 7.81
CA PRO A 10 0.22 15.98 7.66
C PRO A 10 0.37 16.35 6.18
N THR A 11 -0.30 17.41 5.73
CA THR A 11 -0.13 17.96 4.35
C THR A 11 1.27 18.54 4.11
N ALA A 12 2.06 18.70 5.17
CA ALA A 12 3.48 19.05 5.10
C ALA A 12 4.37 17.87 4.68
N ASP A 13 3.88 16.63 4.79
CA ASP A 13 4.63 15.41 4.48
C ASP A 13 4.43 14.95 3.03
N THR A 14 3.23 15.18 2.47
CA THR A 14 2.92 14.89 1.07
C THR A 14 1.77 15.76 0.59
N ARG A 15 1.79 16.13 -0.70
CA ARG A 15 0.61 16.67 -1.40
C ARG A 15 -0.09 15.65 -2.30
N ASN A 16 0.45 14.43 -2.38
CA ASN A 16 -0.10 13.37 -3.21
C ASN A 16 -1.42 12.84 -2.63
N LEU A 17 -2.49 13.03 -3.38
CA LEU A 17 -3.86 12.64 -3.02
C LEU A 17 -3.99 11.13 -2.75
N TYR A 18 -3.18 10.31 -3.41
CA TYR A 18 -3.24 8.85 -3.25
C TYR A 18 -2.94 8.42 -1.81
N TYR A 19 -1.89 8.98 -1.18
CA TYR A 19 -1.58 8.67 0.23
C TYR A 19 -2.68 9.18 1.18
N HIS A 20 -3.26 10.34 0.89
CA HIS A 20 -4.37 10.86 1.68
C HIS A 20 -5.62 9.98 1.57
N ARG A 21 -5.89 9.36 0.42
CA ARG A 21 -6.98 8.38 0.25
C ARG A 21 -6.76 7.12 1.06
N ILE A 22 -5.54 6.56 1.05
CA ILE A 22 -5.22 5.40 1.88
C ILE A 22 -5.39 5.76 3.37
N SER A 23 -4.79 6.88 3.79
CA SER A 23 -4.87 7.35 5.17
C SER A 23 -6.32 7.59 5.61
N HIS A 24 -7.15 8.19 4.76
CA HIS A 24 -8.58 8.36 5.02
C HIS A 24 -9.28 7.01 5.22
N HIS A 25 -9.12 6.06 4.30
CA HIS A 25 -9.73 4.74 4.40
C HIS A 25 -9.25 3.97 5.65
N HIS A 26 -7.97 4.08 6.00
CA HIS A 26 -7.43 3.46 7.20
C HIS A 26 -8.04 4.08 8.46
N ASN A 27 -8.14 5.41 8.51
CA ASN A 27 -8.69 6.15 9.64
C ASN A 27 -10.18 5.82 9.88
N GLU A 28 -10.99 5.64 8.82
CA GLU A 28 -12.41 5.30 8.95
C GLU A 28 -12.66 3.97 9.67
N VAL A 29 -11.70 3.05 9.60
CA VAL A 29 -11.84 1.69 10.14
C VAL A 29 -10.92 1.43 11.35
N GLY A 30 -10.22 2.47 11.82
CA GLY A 30 -9.29 2.39 12.96
C GLY A 30 -7.97 1.68 12.67
N ALA A 31 -7.57 1.57 11.40
CA ALA A 31 -6.27 1.04 11.00
C ALA A 31 -5.17 2.11 11.14
N PRO A 32 -3.89 1.70 11.29
CA PRO A 32 -2.74 2.61 11.28
C PRO A 32 -2.72 3.50 10.02
N ALA A 33 -2.64 4.82 10.19
CA ALA A 33 -2.91 5.78 9.10
C ALA A 33 -2.04 7.06 9.15
N ASP A 34 -1.19 7.21 10.16
CA ASP A 34 -0.49 8.44 10.54
C ASP A 34 0.94 8.56 9.97
N SER A 35 1.48 7.50 9.37
CA SER A 35 2.75 7.53 8.64
C SER A 35 2.68 6.75 7.33
N PHE A 36 3.55 7.07 6.36
CA PHE A 36 3.62 6.30 5.11
C PHE A 36 3.90 4.82 5.34
N LEU A 37 4.70 4.45 6.36
CA LEU A 37 4.99 3.05 6.63
C LEU A 37 3.74 2.29 7.08
N ASP A 38 2.90 2.95 7.88
CA ASP A 38 1.64 2.38 8.36
C ASP A 38 0.64 2.16 7.22
N LEU A 39 0.63 3.05 6.22
CA LEU A 39 -0.21 2.89 5.02
C LEU A 39 0.14 1.64 4.22
N PHE A 40 1.40 1.19 4.26
CA PHE A 40 1.92 0.04 3.52
C PHE A 40 2.37 -1.10 4.45
N ASP A 41 1.82 -1.17 5.66
CA ASP A 41 1.93 -2.36 6.52
C ASP A 41 0.86 -3.38 6.11
N TYR A 42 1.22 -4.25 5.15
CA TYR A 42 0.26 -5.20 4.56
C TYR A 42 -0.23 -6.30 5.52
N ASP A 43 0.42 -6.49 6.67
CA ASP A 43 -0.10 -7.38 7.72
C ASP A 43 -1.26 -6.75 8.50
N LYS A 44 -1.42 -5.42 8.39
CA LYS A 44 -2.50 -4.67 9.03
C LYS A 44 -3.35 -3.88 8.03
N ALA A 45 -3.00 -3.80 6.75
CA ALA A 45 -3.78 -3.02 5.80
C ALA A 45 -5.23 -3.56 5.71
N PRO A 46 -6.27 -2.70 5.85
CA PRO A 46 -7.66 -3.11 5.66
C PRO A 46 -7.88 -3.79 4.31
N PRO A 47 -8.78 -4.77 4.20
CA PRO A 47 -9.01 -5.50 2.95
C PRO A 47 -9.44 -4.60 1.80
N ASN A 48 -10.15 -3.50 2.06
CA ASN A 48 -10.63 -2.58 1.03
C ASN A 48 -9.70 -1.38 0.83
N SER A 49 -8.52 -1.37 1.47
CA SER A 49 -7.58 -0.27 1.35
C SER A 49 -7.05 -0.10 -0.09
N PRO A 50 -6.95 1.13 -0.60
CA PRO A 50 -6.27 1.40 -1.88
C PRO A 50 -4.78 1.00 -1.88
N ALA A 51 -4.16 0.76 -0.72
CA ALA A 51 -2.75 0.35 -0.61
C ALA A 51 -2.45 -0.99 -1.30
N TRP A 52 -3.47 -1.82 -1.56
CA TRP A 52 -3.34 -3.07 -2.29
C TRP A 52 -3.21 -2.89 -3.81
N GLU A 53 -3.77 -1.80 -4.37
CA GLU A 53 -3.82 -1.56 -5.82
C GLU A 53 -2.44 -1.64 -6.49
N PRO A 54 -1.34 -1.11 -5.92
CA PRO A 54 -0.02 -1.23 -6.53
C PRO A 54 0.47 -2.67 -6.57
N LEU A 55 0.13 -3.52 -5.58
CA LEU A 55 0.51 -4.93 -5.59
C LEU A 55 -0.18 -5.67 -6.73
N TYR A 56 -1.48 -5.46 -6.93
CA TYR A 56 -2.21 -6.02 -8.07
C TYR A 56 -1.70 -5.48 -9.40
N TYR A 57 -1.36 -4.19 -9.48
CA TYR A 57 -0.73 -3.63 -10.68
C TYR A 57 0.54 -4.41 -11.03
N PHE A 58 1.38 -4.67 -10.03
CA PHE A 58 2.63 -5.38 -10.22
C PHE A 58 2.47 -6.87 -10.58
N VAL A 59 1.47 -7.55 -10.02
CA VAL A 59 1.12 -8.93 -10.40
C VAL A 59 0.60 -8.97 -11.84
N ASN A 60 -0.34 -8.10 -12.20
CA ASN A 60 -0.98 -8.10 -13.52
C ASN A 60 -0.07 -7.67 -14.68
N HIS A 61 0.82 -6.71 -14.42
CA HIS A 61 1.73 -6.20 -15.46
C HIS A 61 3.02 -6.98 -15.52
N ASP A 62 3.05 -8.12 -14.83
CA ASP A 62 4.02 -9.18 -14.90
C ASP A 62 5.42 -8.68 -15.23
N LEU A 63 6.09 -8.12 -14.21
CA LEU A 63 7.49 -7.70 -14.31
C LEU A 63 8.45 -8.91 -14.48
N GLU A 64 7.95 -10.04 -15.00
CA GLU A 64 8.51 -11.37 -15.20
C GLU A 64 9.86 -11.41 -15.92
N GLN A 65 10.31 -10.31 -16.54
CA GLN A 65 11.65 -10.28 -17.14
C GLN A 65 12.79 -9.90 -16.19
N ILE A 66 12.54 -9.43 -14.95
CA ILE A 66 13.64 -9.00 -14.06
C ILE A 66 13.31 -9.21 -12.56
N LEU A 67 13.30 -10.46 -12.09
CA LEU A 67 13.22 -10.76 -10.65
C LEU A 67 14.44 -10.23 -9.86
N GLU A 68 15.62 -10.14 -10.50
CA GLU A 68 16.88 -9.71 -9.83
C GLU A 68 16.87 -8.25 -9.31
N LYS A 69 15.92 -7.40 -9.73
CA LYS A 69 15.89 -5.96 -9.40
C LYS A 69 14.51 -5.46 -8.99
N TYR A 70 13.68 -6.33 -8.43
CA TYR A 70 12.28 -6.04 -8.20
C TYR A 70 12.04 -4.89 -7.21
N THR A 71 12.72 -4.92 -6.05
CA THR A 71 12.72 -3.83 -5.08
C THR A 71 13.21 -2.51 -5.69
N GLU A 72 14.17 -2.55 -6.61
CA GLU A 72 14.66 -1.36 -7.33
C GLU A 72 13.59 -0.77 -8.26
N ARG A 73 12.79 -1.61 -8.93
CA ARG A 73 11.67 -1.15 -9.78
C ARG A 73 10.53 -0.58 -8.95
N ILE A 74 10.16 -1.23 -7.84
CA ILE A 74 9.17 -0.68 -6.91
C ILE A 74 9.66 0.67 -6.38
N ARG A 75 10.92 0.76 -5.98
CA ARG A 75 11.53 2.01 -5.53
C ARG A 75 11.50 3.10 -6.62
N GLU A 76 11.85 2.78 -7.86
CA GLU A 76 11.83 3.75 -8.95
C GLU A 76 10.41 4.21 -9.29
N ALA A 77 9.44 3.29 -9.23
CA ALA A 77 8.04 3.68 -9.27
C ALA A 77 7.75 4.65 -8.13
N LEU A 78 7.97 4.26 -6.85
CA LEU A 78 7.74 5.05 -5.63
C LEU A 78 8.40 6.42 -5.62
N ARG A 79 9.58 6.56 -6.21
CA ARG A 79 10.31 7.83 -6.29
C ARG A 79 9.53 8.93 -7.01
N SER A 80 8.65 8.57 -7.93
CA SER A 80 7.83 9.55 -8.65
C SER A 80 6.65 10.09 -7.84
N TRP A 81 6.27 9.43 -6.73
CA TRP A 81 5.09 9.77 -5.91
C TRP A 81 5.41 10.09 -4.46
N THR A 82 6.55 9.62 -3.92
CA THR A 82 6.91 9.80 -2.50
C THR A 82 7.83 11.02 -2.33
N GLU A 83 7.27 12.16 -1.91
CA GLU A 83 8.00 13.42 -1.74
C GLU A 83 8.90 13.41 -0.49
N ARG A 84 8.43 12.79 0.59
CA ARG A 84 9.13 12.61 1.87
C ARG A 84 8.75 11.26 2.44
N GLY A 85 9.72 10.50 2.93
CA GLY A 85 9.48 9.17 3.49
C GLY A 85 10.57 8.18 3.14
N ASP A 86 10.59 7.08 3.88
CA ASP A 86 11.55 6.01 3.66
C ASP A 86 11.08 5.11 2.51
N VAL A 87 11.22 5.62 1.29
CA VAL A 87 10.85 4.95 0.03
C VAL A 87 11.37 3.51 -0.01
N MET A 88 12.56 3.27 0.52
CA MET A 88 13.15 1.93 0.56
C MET A 88 12.36 1.00 1.47
N LYS A 89 11.96 1.46 2.67
CA LYS A 89 11.13 0.63 3.56
C LYS A 89 9.76 0.32 2.97
N ILE A 90 9.11 1.29 2.30
CA ILE A 90 7.84 1.03 1.61
C ILE A 90 8.05 -0.01 0.50
N ALA A 91 9.08 0.17 -0.33
CA ALA A 91 9.43 -0.80 -1.38
C ALA A 91 9.67 -2.19 -0.81
N ASN A 92 10.36 -2.29 0.33
CA ASN A 92 10.62 -3.56 1.01
C ASN A 92 9.33 -4.21 1.52
N ASN A 93 8.38 -3.44 2.07
CA ASN A 93 7.09 -3.98 2.52
C ASN A 93 6.28 -4.54 1.33
N MET A 94 6.25 -3.80 0.22
CA MET A 94 5.59 -4.23 -1.00
C MET A 94 6.20 -5.51 -1.56
N ASP A 95 7.53 -5.53 -1.70
CA ASP A 95 8.30 -6.69 -2.18
C ASP A 95 8.12 -7.93 -1.28
N SER A 96 8.15 -7.73 0.04
CA SER A 96 7.92 -8.79 1.02
C SER A 96 6.52 -9.39 0.88
N MET A 97 5.49 -8.56 0.72
CA MET A 97 4.12 -9.03 0.56
C MET A 97 3.91 -9.75 -0.77
N LEU A 98 4.46 -9.21 -1.86
CA LEU A 98 4.42 -9.82 -3.19
C LEU A 98 5.14 -11.18 -3.21
N THR A 99 6.33 -11.25 -2.63
CA THR A 99 7.09 -12.50 -2.50
C THR A 99 6.33 -13.54 -1.66
N ARG A 100 5.75 -13.12 -0.52
CA ARG A 100 4.94 -13.99 0.35
C ARG A 100 3.72 -14.54 -0.37
N CYS A 101 3.04 -13.70 -1.16
CA CYS A 101 1.89 -14.09 -1.97
C CYS A 101 2.30 -14.71 -3.31
N GLN A 102 3.59 -15.02 -3.50
CA GLN A 102 4.13 -15.65 -4.70
C GLN A 102 3.70 -14.94 -6.00
N PHE A 103 3.57 -13.62 -5.94
CA PHE A 103 3.11 -12.80 -7.06
C PHE A 103 1.76 -13.27 -7.65
N SER A 104 0.84 -13.76 -6.80
CA SER A 104 -0.49 -14.23 -7.19
C SER A 104 -1.59 -13.32 -6.67
N GLU A 105 -2.53 -12.93 -7.54
CA GLU A 105 -3.73 -12.18 -7.15
C GLU A 105 -4.59 -12.94 -6.14
N GLU A 106 -4.73 -14.25 -6.34
CA GLU A 106 -5.50 -15.12 -5.45
C GLU A 106 -4.90 -15.11 -4.03
N GLN A 107 -3.57 -15.18 -3.93
CA GLN A 107 -2.89 -15.14 -2.63
C GLN A 107 -2.96 -13.75 -1.96
N LEU A 108 -2.98 -12.67 -2.76
CA LEU A 108 -3.25 -11.31 -2.26
C LEU A 108 -4.69 -11.19 -1.74
N ASP A 109 -5.68 -11.74 -2.46
CA ASP A 109 -7.07 -11.79 -2.03
C ASP A 109 -7.25 -12.60 -0.74
N GLU A 110 -6.58 -13.74 -0.62
CA GLU A 110 -6.56 -14.50 0.64
C GLU A 110 -5.97 -13.69 1.80
N GLN A 111 -4.87 -12.96 1.57
CA GLN A 111 -4.29 -12.10 2.60
C GLN A 111 -5.24 -10.98 3.01
N ARG A 112 -5.92 -10.34 2.05
CA ARG A 112 -6.98 -9.36 2.33
C ARG A 112 -8.09 -9.99 3.16
N GLY A 113 -8.56 -11.19 2.77
CA GLY A 113 -9.55 -11.95 3.52
C GLY A 113 -9.14 -12.23 4.96
N ARG A 114 -7.86 -12.56 5.21
CA ARG A 114 -7.31 -12.69 6.57
C ARG A 114 -7.36 -11.37 7.33
N ASN A 115 -7.00 -10.26 6.69
CA ASN A 115 -7.00 -8.93 7.31
C ASN A 115 -8.42 -8.43 7.62
N ALA A 116 -9.45 -8.88 6.91
CA ALA A 116 -10.84 -8.55 7.23
C ALA A 116 -11.21 -8.94 8.67
N GLY A 117 -10.62 -10.01 9.21
CA GLY A 117 -10.80 -10.42 10.61
C GLY A 117 -10.26 -9.41 11.64
N LEU A 118 -9.37 -8.50 11.23
CA LEU A 118 -8.87 -7.40 12.08
C LEU A 118 -9.84 -6.21 12.13
N TYR A 119 -10.73 -6.11 11.14
CA TYR A 119 -11.62 -4.99 10.92
C TYR A 119 -13.07 -5.46 10.78
N PRO A 120 -13.75 -5.77 11.89
CA PRO A 120 -15.09 -6.38 11.87
C PRO A 120 -16.20 -5.52 11.26
N ASN A 121 -15.90 -4.25 10.94
CA ASN A 121 -16.81 -3.28 10.34
C ASN A 121 -16.49 -2.97 8.86
N VAL A 122 -15.67 -3.79 8.21
CA VAL A 122 -15.20 -3.63 6.81
C VAL A 122 -15.71 -4.76 5.93
#